data_AF-A0A502BU05-F1
#
_entry.id   AF-A0A502BU05-F1
#
_cell.length_a   1.000
_cell.length_b   1.000
_cell.length_c   1.000
_cell.angle_alpha   90.00
_cell.angle_beta   90.00
_cell.angle_gamma   90.00
#
_symmetry.space_group_name_H-M   'P 1'
#
loop_
_entity.id
_entity.type
_entity.pdbx_description
1 polymer ?
#
loop_
_entity_poly.entity_id
_entity_poly.type
_entity_poly.pdbx_seq_one_letter_code
_entity_poly.pdbx_strand_id
1 'polypeptide(L)'
;MPNTRKILDVCFNSQSGRCHYCRTPMWRGSPADFATVHAISLASAGQLQATAEHLIPRSEGGPNTAANIVAACRYCNTHRHKARAALLPEMYLRKVRKRLLSGKWHRMLLTSVESG
;
A
#
# COMPACT_ATOMS: atom_id res chain seq x y z
N MET A 1 7.56 21.25 -9.51
CA MET A 1 6.92 19.91 -9.63
C MET A 1 6.81 19.31 -8.23
N PRO A 2 5.63 18.91 -7.76
CA PRO A 2 5.51 18.35 -6.41
C PRO A 2 6.31 17.05 -6.31
N ASN A 3 7.12 16.96 -5.26
CA ASN A 3 7.91 15.77 -4.94
C ASN A 3 6.95 14.63 -4.59
N THR A 4 7.02 13.51 -5.32
CA THR A 4 6.21 12.30 -5.10
C THR A 4 6.22 11.86 -3.63
N ARG A 5 7.32 12.11 -2.91
CA ARG A 5 7.41 11.86 -1.47
C ARG A 5 6.41 12.70 -0.69
N LYS A 6 6.35 14.02 -0.88
CA LYS A 6 5.37 14.89 -0.20
C LYS A 6 3.93 14.47 -0.47
N ILE A 7 3.62 14.03 -1.68
CA ILE A 7 2.27 13.52 -2.02
C ILE A 7 2.00 12.22 -1.27
N LEU A 8 2.99 11.31 -1.19
CA LEU A 8 2.87 10.11 -0.37
C LEU A 8 2.62 10.43 1.10
N ASP A 9 3.19 11.49 1.68
CA ASP A 9 2.92 11.91 3.07
C ASP A 9 1.44 12.25 3.24
N VAL A 10 0.93 13.10 2.36
CA VAL A 10 -0.48 13.52 2.37
C VAL A 10 -1.40 12.31 2.23
N CYS A 11 -1.15 11.44 1.23
CA CYS A 11 -2.01 10.28 0.97
C CYS A 11 -1.87 9.20 2.06
N PHE A 12 -0.69 9.02 2.65
CA PHE A 12 -0.50 8.11 3.78
C PHE A 12 -1.33 8.56 4.98
N ASN A 13 -1.28 9.85 5.31
CA ASN A 13 -2.01 10.42 6.44
C ASN A 13 -3.53 10.39 6.20
N SER A 14 -4.00 10.79 5.01
CA SER A 14 -5.43 10.73 4.66
C SER A 14 -6.00 9.31 4.64
N GLN A 15 -5.14 8.30 4.43
CA GLN A 15 -5.49 6.90 4.49
C GLN A 15 -5.28 6.26 5.88
N SER A 16 -5.00 7.06 6.91
CA SER A 16 -4.71 6.59 8.28
C SER A 16 -3.57 5.57 8.33
N GLY A 17 -2.55 5.76 7.49
CA GLY A 17 -1.39 4.87 7.38
C GLY A 17 -1.71 3.49 6.80
N ARG A 18 -2.89 3.29 6.20
CA ARG A 18 -3.32 1.99 5.65
C ARG A 18 -3.21 1.96 4.14
N CYS A 19 -2.84 0.79 3.61
CA CYS A 19 -2.76 0.56 2.18
C CYS A 19 -4.12 0.83 1.50
N HIS A 20 -4.10 1.54 0.36
CA HIS A 20 -5.30 1.82 -0.41
C HIS A 20 -6.08 0.56 -0.81
N TYR A 21 -5.36 -0.52 -1.19
CA TYR A 21 -5.97 -1.76 -1.68
C TYR A 21 -6.35 -2.74 -0.56
N CYS A 22 -5.36 -3.19 0.22
CA CYS A 22 -5.56 -4.25 1.22
C CYS A 22 -5.96 -3.74 2.61
N ARG A 23 -5.89 -2.43 2.87
CA ARG A 23 -6.19 -1.77 4.16
C ARG A 23 -5.30 -2.19 5.34
N THR A 24 -4.30 -3.02 5.12
CA THR A 24 -3.26 -3.33 6.12
C THR A 24 -2.47 -2.07 6.48
N PRO A 25 -2.14 -1.87 7.77
CA PRO A 25 -1.18 -0.85 8.21
C PRO A 25 0.14 -0.91 7.41
N MET A 26 0.73 0.25 7.20
CA MET A 26 2.00 0.45 6.50
C MET A 26 2.93 1.31 7.34
N TRP A 27 4.21 1.33 6.98
CA TRP A 27 5.22 2.19 7.61
C TRP A 27 6.02 2.99 6.59
N ARG A 28 6.72 4.01 7.09
CA ARG A 28 7.60 4.90 6.32
C ARG A 28 8.98 5.12 6.93
N GLY A 29 9.13 4.86 8.22
CA GLY A 29 10.38 4.98 8.97
C GLY A 29 11.16 3.66 8.99
N SER A 30 11.17 2.99 10.13
CA SER A 30 11.91 1.76 10.36
C SER A 30 11.06 0.51 10.11
N PRO A 31 11.49 -0.45 9.25
CA PRO A 31 10.85 -1.76 9.15
C PRO A 31 10.99 -2.57 10.44
N ALA A 32 12.05 -2.36 11.23
CA ALA A 32 12.28 -3.09 12.47
C ALA A 32 11.27 -2.70 13.55
N ASP A 33 11.04 -1.41 13.74
CA ASP A 33 10.11 -0.91 14.75
C ASP A 33 8.68 -1.38 14.42
N PHE A 34 8.31 -1.32 13.14
CA PHE A 34 7.01 -1.81 12.66
C PHE A 34 6.87 -3.33 12.85
N ALA A 35 7.94 -4.09 12.58
CA ALA A 35 7.98 -5.54 12.79
C ALA A 35 7.77 -5.89 14.28
N THR A 36 8.44 -5.17 15.17
CA THR A 36 8.30 -5.33 16.63
C THR A 36 6.88 -4.99 17.09
N VAL A 37 6.34 -3.82 16.72
CA VAL A 37 5.00 -3.39 17.14
C VAL A 37 3.91 -4.35 16.68
N HIS A 38 4.02 -4.90 15.47
CA HIS A 38 3.00 -5.79 14.90
C HIS A 38 3.32 -7.28 15.04
N ALA A 39 4.39 -7.64 15.76
CA ALA A 39 4.86 -9.01 15.94
C ALA A 39 4.98 -9.81 14.63
N ILE A 40 5.58 -9.21 13.60
CA ILE A 40 5.81 -9.85 12.30
C ILE A 40 7.30 -9.92 11.95
N SER A 41 7.66 -10.75 10.98
CA SER A 41 9.04 -10.81 10.48
C SER A 41 9.44 -9.52 9.75
N LEU A 42 10.75 -9.22 9.74
CA LEU A 42 11.31 -8.12 8.93
C LEU A 42 10.97 -8.26 7.44
N ALA A 43 10.92 -9.48 6.91
CA ALA A 43 10.53 -9.74 5.54
C ALA A 43 9.07 -9.32 5.28
N SER A 44 8.16 -9.66 6.19
CA SER A 44 6.75 -9.23 6.13
C SER A 44 6.63 -7.72 6.28
N ALA A 45 7.37 -7.10 7.20
CA ALA A 45 7.42 -5.66 7.36
C ALA A 45 7.90 -4.99 6.06
N GLY A 46 8.96 -5.48 5.42
CA GLY A 46 9.45 -4.95 4.13
C GLY A 46 8.38 -4.86 3.04
N GLN A 47 7.42 -5.79 3.03
CA GLN A 47 6.30 -5.81 2.09
C GLN A 47 5.19 -4.80 2.43
N LEU A 48 5.16 -4.29 3.66
CA LEU A 48 4.22 -3.30 4.18
C LEU A 48 4.79 -1.87 4.17
N GLN A 49 5.94 -1.64 3.53
CA GLN A 49 6.45 -0.30 3.28
C GLN A 49 5.44 0.50 2.45
N ALA A 50 5.14 1.74 2.86
CA ALA A 50 4.30 2.65 2.09
C ALA A 50 5.03 3.12 0.84
N THR A 51 4.35 3.06 -0.30
CA THR A 51 4.84 3.50 -1.60
C THR A 51 3.80 4.38 -2.28
N ALA A 52 4.25 5.32 -3.12
CA ALA A 52 3.35 6.11 -3.96
C ALA A 52 2.93 5.27 -5.16
N GLU A 53 1.62 5.10 -5.33
CA GLU A 53 1.05 4.40 -6.47
C GLU A 53 0.18 5.34 -7.30
N HIS A 54 0.43 5.36 -8.61
CA HIS A 54 -0.36 6.15 -9.56
C HIS A 54 -1.61 5.36 -9.96
N LEU A 55 -2.79 5.97 -9.82
CA LEU A 55 -4.05 5.37 -10.24
C LEU A 55 -4.12 5.31 -11.77
N ILE A 56 -3.85 6.45 -12.42
CA ILE A 56 -3.63 6.58 -13.85
C ILE A 56 -2.12 6.56 -14.11
N PRO A 57 -1.61 5.60 -14.92
CA PRO A 57 -0.19 5.50 -15.25
C PRO A 57 0.36 6.80 -15.85
N ARG A 58 1.61 7.12 -15.55
CA ARG A 58 2.32 8.25 -16.16
C ARG A 58 2.40 8.17 -17.68
N SER A 59 2.49 6.95 -18.22
CA SER A 59 2.49 6.67 -19.67
C SER A 59 1.18 7.07 -20.36
N GLU A 60 0.08 7.18 -19.60
CA GLU A 60 -1.24 7.60 -20.07
C GLU A 60 -1.55 9.07 -19.70
N GLY A 61 -0.53 9.84 -19.29
CA GLY A 61 -0.68 11.25 -18.93
C GLY A 61 -1.09 11.50 -17.47
N GLY A 62 -1.05 10.47 -16.61
CA GLY A 62 -1.41 10.59 -15.19
C GLY A 62 -0.61 11.68 -14.44
N PRO A 63 -1.27 12.66 -13.80
CA PRO A 63 -0.57 13.76 -13.14
C PRO A 63 0.04 13.32 -11.80
N ASN A 64 1.10 14.01 -11.37
CA ASN A 64 1.67 13.85 -10.03
C ASN A 64 0.90 14.71 -9.02
N THR A 65 -0.34 14.32 -8.72
CA THR A 65 -1.22 15.03 -7.78
C THR A 65 -1.73 14.05 -6.71
N ALA A 66 -2.14 14.58 -5.57
CA ALA A 66 -2.78 13.78 -4.52
C ALA A 66 -4.11 13.15 -4.96
N ALA A 67 -4.73 13.66 -6.04
CA ALA A 67 -5.93 13.06 -6.64
C ALA A 67 -5.62 11.80 -7.46
N ASN A 68 -4.40 11.68 -8.01
CA ASN A 68 -4.00 10.56 -8.86
C ASN A 68 -3.00 9.61 -8.18
N ILE A 69 -2.49 9.95 -7.00
CA ILE A 69 -1.55 9.14 -6.24
C ILE A 69 -2.20 8.67 -4.95
N VAL A 70 -2.05 7.39 -4.63
CA VAL A 70 -2.47 6.79 -3.37
C VAL A 70 -1.28 6.17 -2.65
N ALA A 71 -1.39 5.98 -1.33
CA ALA A 71 -0.41 5.20 -0.59
C ALA A 71 -0.76 3.70 -0.69
N ALA A 72 0.11 2.89 -1.28
CA ALA A 72 -0.06 1.45 -1.38
C ALA A 72 1.14 0.73 -0.74
N CYS A 73 0.89 -0.44 -0.12
CA CYS A 73 1.98 -1.24 0.41
C CYS A 73 2.82 -1.78 -0.75
N ARG A 74 4.12 -1.97 -0.51
CA ARG A 74 5.07 -2.49 -1.50
C ARG A 74 4.56 -3.78 -2.15
N TYR A 75 3.93 -4.68 -1.39
CA TYR A 75 3.35 -5.93 -1.92
C TYR A 75 2.28 -5.66 -2.98
N CYS A 76 1.23 -4.90 -2.63
CA CYS A 76 0.14 -4.60 -3.56
C CYS A 76 0.66 -3.82 -4.77
N ASN A 77 1.49 -2.81 -4.54
CA ASN A 77 2.03 -1.99 -5.61
C ASN A 77 2.84 -2.87 -6.60
N THR A 78 3.79 -3.66 -6.11
CA THR A 78 4.60 -4.57 -6.94
C THR A 78 3.74 -5.58 -7.71
N HIS A 79 2.71 -6.16 -7.07
CA HIS A 79 1.82 -7.11 -7.72
C HIS A 79 0.91 -6.47 -8.78
N ARG A 80 0.57 -5.18 -8.65
CA ARG A 80 -0.19 -4.44 -9.67
C ARG A 80 0.66 -4.23 -10.92
N HIS A 81 1.89 -3.75 -10.77
CA HIS A 81 2.82 -3.52 -11.89
C HIS A 81 3.28 -4.81 -12.59
N LYS A 82 3.33 -5.94 -11.86
CA LYS A 82 3.66 -7.25 -12.46
C LYS A 82 2.48 -7.92 -13.17
N ALA A 83 1.27 -7.39 -13.07
CA ALA A 83 0.11 -8.00 -13.73
C ALA A 83 0.21 -7.81 -15.24
N ARG A 84 0.04 -8.91 -16.01
CA ARG A 84 0.10 -8.89 -17.48
C ARG A 84 -0.94 -7.95 -18.12
N ALA A 85 -2.09 -7.79 -17.47
CA ALA A 85 -3.12 -6.84 -17.86
C ALA A 85 -3.28 -5.83 -16.73
N ALA A 86 -3.12 -4.54 -17.05
CA ALA A 86 -3.32 -3.45 -16.11
C ALA A 86 -4.82 -3.37 -15.76
N LEU A 87 -5.19 -3.87 -14.58
CA LEU A 87 -6.53 -3.66 -14.06
C LEU A 87 -6.68 -2.18 -13.66
N LEU A 88 -7.86 -1.63 -13.96
CA LEU A 88 -8.30 -0.37 -13.38
C LEU A 88 -8.15 -0.43 -11.84
N PRO A 89 -7.78 0.67 -11.18
CA PRO A 89 -7.53 0.69 -9.74
C PRO A 89 -8.66 0.06 -8.90
N GLU A 90 -9.92 0.33 -9.26
CA GLU A 90 -11.10 -0.16 -8.56
C GLU A 90 -11.27 -1.68 -8.72
N MET A 91 -10.98 -2.20 -9.92
CA MET A 91 -11.01 -3.63 -10.20
C MET A 91 -9.88 -4.36 -9.47
N TYR A 92 -8.69 -3.75 -9.44
CA TYR A 92 -7.58 -4.25 -8.67
C TYR A 92 -7.89 -4.27 -7.17
N LEU A 93 -8.48 -3.20 -6.63
CA LEU A 93 -8.95 -3.12 -5.25
C LEU A 93 -9.93 -4.25 -4.92
N ARG A 94 -10.97 -4.46 -5.74
CA ARG A 94 -11.94 -5.55 -5.56
C ARG A 94 -11.25 -6.92 -5.56
N LYS A 95 -10.33 -7.15 -6.50
CA LYS A 95 -9.53 -8.38 -6.58
C LYS A 95 -8.71 -8.60 -5.29
N VAL A 96 -7.99 -7.58 -4.83
CA VAL A 96 -7.18 -7.63 -3.60
C VAL A 96 -8.05 -7.96 -2.41
N ARG A 97 -9.16 -7.24 -2.19
CA ARG A 97 -10.07 -7.48 -1.07
C ARG A 97 -10.67 -8.88 -1.09
N LYS A 98 -11.15 -9.35 -2.25
CA LYS A 98 -11.66 -10.71 -2.41
C LYS A 98 -10.63 -11.76 -2.05
N ARG A 99 -9.39 -11.61 -2.52
CA ARG A 99 -8.30 -12.56 -2.23
C ARG A 99 -7.83 -12.48 -0.78
N LEU A 100 -7.88 -11.29 -0.16
CA LEU A 100 -7.55 -11.11 1.24
C LEU A 100 -8.54 -11.84 2.14
N LEU A 101 -9.85 -11.67 1.90
CA LEU A 101 -10.92 -12.37 2.62
C LEU A 101 -10.82 -13.89 2.51
N SER A 102 -10.31 -14.40 1.38
CA SER A 102 -10.08 -15.84 1.21
C SER A 102 -8.70 -16.33 1.68
N GLY A 103 -7.87 -15.48 2.31
CA GLY A 103 -6.51 -15.82 2.74
C GLY A 103 -5.49 -16.06 1.61
N LYS A 104 -5.81 -15.64 0.38
CA LYS A 104 -5.04 -15.90 -0.86
C LYS A 104 -4.30 -14.66 -1.41
N TRP A 105 -4.12 -13.62 -0.61
CA TRP A 105 -3.36 -12.43 -0.99
C TRP A 105 -1.99 -12.41 -0.29
N HIS A 106 -1.78 -11.53 0.68
CA HIS A 106 -0.70 -11.67 1.65
C HIS A 106 -1.27 -12.31 2.92
N ARG A 107 -0.61 -13.35 3.46
CA ARG A 107 -1.02 -14.05 4.71
C ARG A 107 -0.52 -13.33 5.98
N MET A 108 -0.38 -12.01 5.90
CA MET A 108 0.13 -11.19 7.01
C MET A 108 -0.99 -11.02 8.04
N LEU A 109 -0.76 -11.55 9.23
CA LEU A 109 -1.60 -11.34 10.41
C LEU A 109 -0.84 -10.35 11.29
N LEU A 110 -1.37 -9.13 11.40
CA LEU A 110 -0.80 -8.12 12.29
C LEU A 110 -1.53 -8.23 13.61
N THR A 111 -0.78 -8.28 14.71
CA THR A 111 -1.38 -8.06 16.01
C THR A 111 -1.79 -6.58 16.07
N SER A 112 -3.05 -6.34 16.40
CA SER A 112 -3.52 -4.99 16.72
C SER A 112 -3.04 -4.72 18.13
N VAL A 113 -1.93 -4.01 18.27
CA VAL A 113 -1.62 -3.37 19.55
C VAL A 113 -2.41 -2.07 19.52
N GLU A 114 -3.64 -2.11 20.03
CA GLU A 114 -4.36 -0.88 20.36
C GLU A 114 -3.48 -0.13 21.35
N SER A 115 -2.87 0.95 20.88
CA SER A 115 -2.14 1.88 21.74
C SER A 115 -3.19 2.55 22.61
N GLY A 116 -3.26 2.13 23.88
CA GLY A 116 -4.00 2.82 24.93
C GLY A 116 -3.45 4.21 25.23
#